data_AF-A0A529K6U7-F1
#
_entry.id   AF-A0A529K6U7-F1
#
_cell.length_a   1.000
_cell.length_b   1.000
_cell.length_c   1.000
_cell.angle_alpha   90.00
_cell.angle_beta   90.00
_cell.angle_gamma   90.00
#
_symmetry.space_group_name_H-M   'P 1'
#
loop_
_entity.id
_entity.type
_entity.pdbx_description
1 polymer ?
#
loop_
_entity_poly.entity_id
_entity_poly.type
_entity_poly.pdbx_seq_one_letter_code
_entity_poly.pdbx_strand_id
1 'polypeptide(L)' 'PPGQTSSGHPPLKGEGNHRLVFPAYDQCIRASHVFNLLDARGVISVTERQSYILRVRYLAKACGEAFLLTQAGGLAA' A
#
# COMPACT_ATOMS: atom_id res chain seq x y z
N PRO A 1 -26.27 23.92 -2.89
CA PRO A 1 -24.81 23.69 -3.03
C PRO A 1 -24.21 23.28 -1.67
N PRO A 2 -23.57 22.10 -1.59
CA PRO A 2 -22.18 21.98 -2.04
C PRO A 2 -21.94 20.74 -2.94
N GLY A 3 -21.05 20.91 -3.90
CA GLY A 3 -20.24 19.81 -4.46
C GLY A 3 -20.89 18.89 -5.47
N GLN A 4 -21.19 19.39 -6.67
CA GLN A 4 -21.23 18.53 -7.86
C GLN A 4 -19.82 17.93 -8.03
N THR A 5 -19.64 16.65 -7.68
CA THR A 5 -18.52 15.87 -8.19
C THR A 5 -18.95 15.33 -9.55
N SER A 6 -18.40 15.94 -10.58
CA SER A 6 -18.59 15.62 -11.99
C SER A 6 -17.97 14.26 -12.35
N SER A 7 -18.70 13.17 -12.12
CA SER A 7 -18.58 11.93 -12.91
C SER A 7 -19.76 11.02 -12.57
N GLY A 8 -20.74 10.95 -13.47
CA GLY A 8 -21.88 10.04 -13.37
C GLY A 8 -21.51 8.58 -13.66
N HIS A 9 -20.55 8.01 -12.91
CA HIS A 9 -20.28 6.57 -12.97
C HIS A 9 -21.02 5.88 -11.82
N PRO A 10 -21.84 4.84 -12.07
CA PRO A 10 -22.43 4.04 -11.00
C PRO A 10 -21.31 3.40 -10.17
N PRO A 11 -21.49 3.23 -8.84
CA PRO A 11 -20.48 2.62 -8.00
C PRO A 11 -20.23 1.18 -8.45
N LEU A 12 -19.07 0.93 -9.05
CA LEU A 12 -18.68 -0.41 -9.45
C LEU A 12 -18.42 -1.21 -8.17
N LYS A 13 -18.92 -2.44 -8.11
CA LYS A 13 -18.72 -3.35 -6.98
C LYS A 13 -17.21 -3.56 -6.77
N GLY A 14 -16.61 -2.81 -5.84
CA GLY A 14 -15.15 -2.71 -5.66
C GLY A 14 -14.61 -1.32 -5.23
N GLU A 15 -15.40 -0.26 -5.11
CA GLU A 15 -14.90 1.12 -4.90
C GLU A 15 -14.04 1.46 -3.65
N GLY A 16 -13.52 0.50 -2.89
CA GLY A 16 -12.57 0.73 -1.81
C GLY A 16 -11.11 0.41 -2.19
N ASN A 17 -10.24 1.42 -2.18
CA ASN A 17 -8.77 1.34 -2.02
C ASN A 17 -7.88 0.69 -3.11
N HIS A 18 -8.35 -0.23 -3.96
CA HIS A 18 -7.47 -0.89 -4.94
C HIS A 18 -7.09 -0.03 -6.16
N ARG A 19 -7.78 1.11 -6.38
CA ARG A 19 -7.46 2.04 -7.49
C ARG A 19 -6.11 2.74 -7.31
N LEU A 20 -5.55 2.72 -6.09
CA LEU A 20 -4.30 3.39 -5.73
C LEU A 20 -3.21 2.39 -5.32
N VAL A 21 -3.27 1.15 -5.83
CA VAL A 21 -2.28 0.12 -5.46
C VAL A 21 -0.85 0.53 -5.84
N PHE A 22 -0.64 1.15 -7.00
CA PHE A 22 0.70 1.57 -7.42
C PHE A 22 1.27 2.70 -6.53
N PRO A 23 0.54 3.81 -6.27
CA PRO A 23 0.98 4.80 -5.29
C PRO A 23 1.20 4.24 -3.88
N ALA A 24 0.37 3.29 -3.43
CA ALA A 24 0.54 2.64 -2.13
C ALA A 24 1.81 1.78 -2.09
N TYR A 25 2.10 1.04 -3.15
CA TYR A 25 3.31 0.25 -3.29
C TYR A 25 4.58 1.13 -3.29
N ASP A 26 4.54 2.30 -3.95
CA ASP A 26 5.65 3.27 -3.87
C ASP A 26 5.95 3.69 -2.43
N GLN A 27 4.90 3.93 -1.61
CA GLN A 27 5.10 4.22 -0.19
C GLN A 27 5.71 3.03 0.57
N CYS A 28 5.29 1.80 0.25
CA CYS A 28 5.84 0.60 0.85
C CYS A 28 7.35 0.46 0.56
N ILE A 29 7.77 0.72 -0.69
CA ILE A 29 9.19 0.72 -1.07
C ILE A 29 9.96 1.81 -0.33
N ARG A 30 9.41 3.03 -0.24
CA ARG A 30 10.03 4.12 0.54
C ARG A 30 10.19 3.77 2.02
N ALA A 31 9.17 3.16 2.63
CA ALA A 31 9.23 2.71 4.02
C ALA A 31 10.32 1.65 4.24
N SER A 32 10.45 0.68 3.33
CA SER A 32 11.52 -0.32 3.34
C SER A 32 12.91 0.32 3.27
N HIS A 33 13.08 1.30 2.38
CA HIS A 33 14.34 2.03 2.26
C HIS A 33 14.69 2.82 3.52
N VAL A 34 13.74 3.57 4.08
CA VAL A 34 13.95 4.33 5.33
C VAL A 34 14.28 3.39 6.48
N PHE A 35 13.61 2.23 6.58
CA PHE A 35 13.96 1.20 7.56
C PHE A 35 15.42 0.75 7.41
N ASN A 36 15.88 0.44 6.20
CA ASN A 36 17.27 0.04 5.97
C ASN A 36 18.28 1.13 6.38
N LEU A 37 17.95 2.41 6.13
CA LEU A 37 18.81 3.52 6.56
C LEU A 37 18.88 3.65 8.08
N LEU A 38 17.76 3.43 8.78
CA LEU A 38 17.73 3.46 10.25
C LEU A 38 18.48 2.25 10.84
N ASP A 39 18.31 1.08 10.23
CA ASP A 39 18.99 -0.16 10.64
C ASP A 39 20.51 -0.06 10.47
N ALA A 40 20.97 0.44 9.32
CA ALA A 40 22.38 0.66 9.03
C ALA A 40 23.01 1.71 9.96
N ARG A 41 22.23 2.70 10.42
CA ARG A 41 22.69 3.69 11.41
C ARG A 41 22.73 3.14 12.84
N GLY A 42 22.18 1.95 13.10
CA GLY A 42 22.13 1.37 14.43
C GLY A 42 21.25 2.13 15.43
N VAL A 43 20.34 3.00 14.94
CA VAL A 43 19.48 3.84 15.79
C VAL A 43 18.18 3.14 16.22
N ILE A 44 17.97 1.88 15.80
CA ILE A 44 16.82 1.06 16.19
C ILE A 44 17.27 -0.15 17.01
N SER A 45 16.53 -0.46 18.06
CA SER A 45 16.74 -1.65 18.89
C SER A 45 16.34 -2.94 18.16
N VAL A 46 16.75 -4.09 18.71
CA VAL A 46 16.40 -5.41 18.16
C VAL A 46 14.88 -5.62 18.13
N THR A 47 14.15 -5.20 19.17
CA THR A 47 12.70 -5.31 19.25
C THR A 47 12.00 -4.39 18.25
N GLU A 48 12.49 -3.16 18.09
CA GLU A 48 11.97 -2.23 17.08
C GLU A 48 12.21 -2.75 15.67
N ARG A 49 13.39 -3.31 15.39
CA ARG A 49 13.70 -3.94 14.09
C ARG A 49 12.67 -4.99 13.72
N GLN A 50 12.34 -5.90 14.64
CA GLN A 50 11.31 -6.92 14.39
C GLN A 50 9.94 -6.30 14.07
N SER A 51 9.54 -5.27 14.82
CA SER A 51 8.28 -4.55 14.58
C SER A 51 8.25 -3.86 13.20
N TYR A 52 9.33 -3.16 12.82
CA TYR A 52 9.41 -2.52 11.50
C TYR A 52 9.38 -3.53 10.35
N ILE A 53 10.08 -4.66 10.47
CA ILE A 53 10.05 -5.74 9.48
C ILE A 53 8.62 -6.26 9.29
N LEU A 54 7.89 -6.50 10.39
CA LEU A 54 6.50 -6.94 10.32
C LEU A 54 5.60 -5.90 9.64
N ARG A 55 5.77 -4.61 9.94
CA ARG A 55 5.00 -3.52 9.32
C ARG A 55 5.26 -3.43 7.82
N VAL A 56 6.52 -3.47 7.37
CA VAL A 56 6.87 -3.45 5.94
C VAL A 56 6.30 -4.67 5.21
N ARG A 57 6.40 -5.86 5.83
CA ARG A 57 5.81 -7.09 5.27
C ARG A 57 4.29 -7.00 5.14
N TYR A 58 3.61 -6.45 6.14
CA TYR A 58 2.17 -6.25 6.10
C TYR A 58 1.76 -5.29 4.98
N LEU A 59 2.46 -4.15 4.82
CA LEU A 59 2.22 -3.20 3.73
C LEU A 59 2.42 -3.84 2.36
N ALA A 60 3.51 -4.60 2.17
CA ALA A 60 3.78 -5.29 0.92
C ALA A 60 2.70 -6.32 0.57
N LYS A 61 2.26 -7.11 1.57
CA LYS A 61 1.17 -8.07 1.41
C LYS A 61 -0.13 -7.37 1.03
N ALA A 62 -0.51 -6.30 1.73
CA ALA A 62 -1.73 -5.55 1.44
C ALA A 62 -1.70 -4.93 0.03
N CYS A 63 -0.55 -4.44 -0.43
CA CYS A 63 -0.38 -3.97 -1.81
C CYS A 63 -0.56 -5.12 -2.81
N GLY A 64 0.00 -6.31 -2.53
CA GLY A 64 -0.17 -7.49 -3.37
C GLY A 64 -1.62 -7.96 -3.46
N GLU A 65 -2.31 -8.05 -2.32
CA GLU A 65 -3.74 -8.39 -2.25
C GLU A 65 -4.59 -7.37 -3.03
N ALA A 66 -4.30 -6.07 -2.87
CA ALA A 66 -4.97 -5.03 -3.63
C ALA A 66 -4.67 -5.10 -5.14
N PHE A 67 -3.46 -5.49 -5.53
CA PHE A 67 -3.06 -5.62 -6.94
C PHE A 67 -3.85 -6.73 -7.64
N LEU A 68 -4.06 -7.87 -6.97
CA LEU A 68 -4.86 -8.98 -7.51
C LEU A 68 -6.29 -8.55 -7.86
N LEU A 69 -6.87 -7.60 -7.11
CA LEU A 69 -8.20 -7.05 -7.37
C LEU A 69 -8.24 -6.04 -8.54
N THR A 70 -7.10 -5.70 -9.13
CA THR A 70 -7.05 -4.87 -10.34
C THR A 70 -7.15 -5.74 -11.59
N GLN A 71 -7.55 -5.12 -12.71
CA GLN A 71 -7.55 -5.78 -14.02
C GLN A 71 -6.15 -6.33 -14.39
N ALA A 72 -5.08 -5.63 -14.02
CA ALA A 72 -3.71 -6.05 -14.29
C ALA A 72 -3.28 -7.27 -13.45
N GLY A 73 -3.87 -7.47 -12.27
CA GLY A 73 -3.57 -8.59 -11.38
C GLY A 73 -4.31 -9.88 -11.69
N GLY A 74 -5.29 -9.83 -12.61
CA GLY A 74 -5.92 -11.02 -13.19
C GLY A 74 -6.97 -11.74 -12.33
N LEU A 75 -7.28 -11.26 -11.12
CA LEU A 75 -8.30 -11.86 -10.26
C LEU A 75 -9.67 -11.16 -10.38
N ALA A 76 -9.69 -9.96 -10.95
CA ALA A 76 -10.90 -9.16 -11.22
C ALA A 76 -11.32 -9.15 -12.71
N ALA A 77 -10.75 -10.04 -13.53
CA ALA A 77 -11.08 -10.21 -14.94
C ALA A 77 -12.15 -11.28 -15.15
#